data_AF-A0A164JQZ6-F1
#
_entry.id   AF-A0A164JQZ6-F1
#
_cell.length_a   1.000
_cell.length_b   1.000
_cell.length_c   1.000
_cell.angle_alpha   90.00
_cell.angle_beta   90.00
_cell.angle_gamma   90.00
#
_symmetry.space_group_name_H-M   'P 1'
#
loop_
_entity.id
_entity.type
_entity.pdbx_description
1 polymer ?
#
loop_
_entity_poly.entity_id
_entity_poly.type
_entity_poly.pdbx_seq_one_letter_code
_entity_poly.pdbx_strand_id
1 'polypeptide(L)'
;HSIKSTIDKATAFSREQIMMDRFLKGLSFDVQTRLKYKEFATFEKLIEKAEMTAMAVEETQVRSRLNAFQAKYVEPNRELTKVKEALDRLSTQVESNTHQKHLEENMEKMERQLP
;
A
#
# COMPACT_ATOMS: atom_id res chain seq x y z
N HIS A 1 22.94 44.82 -36.81
CA HIS A 1 22.79 44.31 -35.42
C HIS A 1 21.97 43.00 -35.29
N SER A 2 21.25 42.53 -36.33
CA SER A 2 20.27 41.42 -36.21
C SER A 2 20.86 40.01 -36.26
N ILE A 3 21.85 39.73 -37.11
CA ILE A 3 22.38 38.37 -37.34
C ILE A 3 23.08 37.78 -36.11
N LYS A 4 23.84 38.61 -35.38
CA LYS A 4 24.58 38.17 -34.19
C LYS A 4 23.64 37.68 -33.07
N SER A 5 22.55 38.42 -32.82
CA SER A 5 21.53 38.03 -31.83
C SER A 5 20.83 36.71 -32.18
N THR A 6 20.59 36.44 -33.46
CA THR A 6 19.98 35.18 -33.92
C THR A 6 20.92 33.98 -33.74
N ILE A 7 22.21 34.15 -34.03
CA ILE A 7 23.23 33.11 -33.83
C ILE A 7 23.41 32.78 -32.34
N ASP A 8 23.41 33.80 -31.47
CA ASP A 8 23.53 33.62 -30.03
C ASP A 8 22.34 32.83 -29.45
N LYS A 9 21.12 33.09 -29.93
CA LYS A 9 19.91 32.35 -29.53
C LYS A 9 19.90 30.91 -30.02
N ALA A 10 20.28 30.66 -31.27
CA ALA A 10 20.38 29.31 -31.81
C ALA A 10 21.42 28.46 -31.04
N THR A 11 22.53 29.09 -30.66
CA THR A 11 23.58 28.47 -29.84
C THR A 11 23.10 28.15 -28.43
N ALA A 12 22.33 29.05 -27.81
CA ALA A 12 21.73 28.82 -26.49
C ALA A 12 20.72 27.67 -26.50
N PHE A 13 19.84 27.63 -27.51
CA PHE A 13 18.87 26.54 -27.68
C PHE A 13 19.55 25.19 -27.89
N SER A 14 20.59 25.13 -28.75
CA SER A 14 21.37 23.91 -28.97
C SER A 14 22.03 23.41 -27.68
N ARG A 15 22.56 24.31 -26.84
CA ARG A 15 23.14 23.95 -25.53
C ARG A 15 22.10 23.41 -24.57
N GLU A 16 20.92 24.02 -24.51
CA GLU A 16 19.82 23.56 -23.66
C GLU A 16 19.40 22.14 -24.03
N GLN A 17 19.24 21.84 -25.31
CA GLN A 17 18.91 20.48 -25.78
C GLN A 17 19.98 19.45 -25.39
N ILE A 18 21.27 19.81 -25.51
CA ILE A 18 22.37 18.93 -25.06
C ILE A 18 22.29 18.67 -23.56
N MET A 19 21.95 19.68 -22.74
CA MET A 19 21.78 19.51 -21.29
C MET A 19 20.58 18.62 -20.97
N MET A 20 19.46 18.82 -21.65
CA MET A 20 18.24 18.01 -21.51
C MET A 20 18.51 16.54 -21.83
N ASP A 21 19.20 16.25 -22.93
CA ASP A 21 19.58 14.90 -23.33
C ASP A 21 20.50 14.22 -22.30
N ARG A 22 21.48 14.95 -21.79
CA ARG A 22 22.39 14.44 -20.75
C ARG A 22 21.64 14.18 -19.45
N PHE A 23 20.72 15.07 -19.07
CA PHE A 23 19.90 14.90 -17.88
C PHE A 23 19.02 13.66 -18.00
N LEU A 24 18.29 13.48 -19.10
CA LEU A 24 17.48 12.28 -19.37
C LEU A 24 18.32 10.99 -19.31
N LYS A 25 19.56 11.02 -19.77
CA LYS A 25 20.50 9.89 -19.69
C LYS A 25 20.94 9.56 -18.25
N GLY A 26 20.98 10.54 -17.36
CA GLY A 26 21.37 10.38 -15.96
C GLY A 26 20.24 9.94 -15.01
N LEU A 27 18.99 9.92 -15.48
CA LEU A 27 17.86 9.47 -14.67
C LEU A 27 17.87 7.95 -14.46
N SER A 28 17.25 7.49 -13.37
CA SER A 28 17.01 6.06 -13.15
C SER A 28 16.19 5.45 -14.28
N PHE A 29 16.37 4.16 -14.55
CA PHE A 29 15.72 3.47 -15.66
C PHE A 29 14.19 3.66 -15.67
N ASP A 30 13.53 3.54 -14.52
CA ASP A 30 12.07 3.65 -14.40
C ASP A 30 11.54 5.06 -14.68
N VAL A 31 12.32 6.09 -14.32
CA VAL A 31 11.97 7.48 -14.60
C VAL A 31 12.29 7.82 -16.05
N GLN A 32 13.48 7.43 -16.52
CA GLN A 32 13.94 7.64 -17.88
C GLN A 32 12.98 7.04 -18.91
N THR A 33 12.58 5.78 -18.75
CA THR A 33 11.68 5.09 -19.71
C THR A 33 10.33 5.79 -19.86
N ARG A 34 9.85 6.45 -18.80
CA ARG A 34 8.59 7.22 -18.80
C ARG A 34 8.71 8.61 -19.45
N LEU A 35 9.94 9.11 -19.63
CA LEU A 35 10.23 10.45 -20.16
C LEU A 35 10.94 10.44 -21.52
N LYS A 36 11.58 9.33 -21.90
CA LYS A 36 12.46 9.20 -23.08
C LYS A 36 11.83 9.65 -24.40
N TYR A 37 10.52 9.47 -24.58
CA TYR A 37 9.80 9.81 -25.80
C TYR A 37 8.95 11.08 -25.68
N LYS A 38 9.11 11.84 -24.59
CA LYS A 38 8.38 13.09 -24.38
C LYS A 38 9.23 14.26 -24.82
N GLU A 39 8.60 15.19 -25.50
CA GLU A 39 9.20 16.48 -25.83
C GLU A 39 8.95 17.47 -24.69
N PHE A 40 9.93 18.30 -24.41
CA PHE A 40 9.85 19.34 -23.40
C PHE A 40 10.26 20.67 -24.01
N ALA A 41 9.48 21.72 -23.73
CA ALA A 41 9.73 23.05 -24.28
C ALA A 41 10.97 23.73 -23.67
N THR A 42 11.29 23.41 -22.42
CA THR A 42 12.43 23.96 -21.67
C THR A 42 13.02 22.90 -20.74
N PHE A 43 14.24 23.14 -20.28
CA PHE A 43 14.89 22.28 -19.31
C PHE A 43 14.16 22.26 -17.96
N GLU A 44 13.63 23.39 -17.51
CA GLU A 44 12.84 23.48 -16.27
C GLU A 44 11.60 22.56 -16.31
N LYS A 45 10.89 22.52 -17.45
CA LYS A 45 9.73 21.64 -17.61
C LYS A 45 10.10 20.16 -17.60
N LEU A 46 11.29 19.83 -18.11
CA LEU A 46 11.83 18.48 -17.99
C LEU A 46 12.13 18.12 -16.53
N ILE A 47 12.74 19.04 -15.76
CA ILE A 47 13.03 18.82 -14.33
C ILE A 47 11.74 18.58 -13.53
N GLU A 48 10.75 19.47 -13.65
CA GLU A 48 9.45 19.33 -12.96
C GLU A 48 8.80 17.96 -13.26
N LYS A 49 8.86 17.51 -14.52
CA LYS A 49 8.30 16.23 -14.92
C LYS A 49 9.13 15.04 -14.45
N ALA A 50 10.44 15.18 -14.36
CA ALA A 50 11.30 14.16 -13.78
C ALA A 50 11.03 13.95 -12.29
N GLU A 51 10.88 15.04 -11.53
CA GLU A 51 10.55 15.00 -10.09
C GLU A 51 9.20 14.32 -9.86
N MET A 52 8.14 14.77 -10.54
CA MET A 52 6.82 14.14 -10.45
C MET A 52 6.85 12.66 -10.80
N THR A 53 7.63 12.29 -11.81
CA THR A 53 7.73 10.90 -12.25
C THR A 53 8.49 10.04 -11.24
N ALA A 54 9.56 10.56 -10.66
CA ALA A 54 10.33 9.90 -9.60
C ALA A 54 9.45 9.64 -8.37
N MET A 55 8.72 10.65 -7.91
CA MET A 55 7.78 10.51 -6.79
C MET A 55 6.73 9.42 -7.05
N ALA A 56 6.14 9.39 -8.25
CA ALA A 56 5.15 8.38 -8.60
C ALA A 56 5.72 6.96 -8.69
N VAL A 57 6.99 6.80 -9.11
CA VAL A 57 7.70 5.52 -9.11
C VAL A 57 7.91 5.04 -7.68
N GLU A 58 8.44 5.90 -6.81
CA GLU A 58 8.69 5.58 -5.40
C GLU A 58 7.39 5.25 -4.66
N GLU A 59 6.34 6.05 -4.83
CA GLU A 59 5.02 5.79 -4.24
C GLU A 59 4.49 4.42 -4.63
N THR A 60 4.59 4.06 -5.92
CA THR A 60 4.15 2.76 -6.42
C THR A 60 4.93 1.63 -5.76
N GLN A 61 6.25 1.78 -5.63
CA GLN A 61 7.11 0.77 -5.00
C GLN A 61 6.81 0.62 -3.50
N VAL A 62 6.65 1.73 -2.78
CA VAL A 62 6.28 1.74 -1.35
C VAL A 62 4.92 1.08 -1.14
N ARG A 63 3.92 1.45 -1.95
CA ARG A 63 2.59 0.84 -1.90
C ARG A 63 2.64 -0.66 -2.17
N SER A 64 3.42 -1.10 -3.17
CA SER A 64 3.60 -2.53 -3.44
C SER A 64 4.21 -3.27 -2.25
N ARG A 65 5.21 -2.68 -1.58
CA ARG A 65 5.82 -3.26 -0.38
C ARG A 65 4.85 -3.31 0.78
N LEU A 66 4.05 -2.26 0.98
CA LEU A 66 3.02 -2.21 2.02
C LEU A 66 1.95 -3.29 1.77
N ASN A 67 1.47 -3.42 0.53
CA ASN A 67 0.49 -4.44 0.17
C ASN A 67 1.05 -5.85 0.37
N ALA A 68 2.31 -6.10 -0.01
CA ALA A 68 2.96 -7.39 0.22
C ALA A 68 3.14 -7.68 1.73
N PHE A 69 3.47 -6.66 2.52
CA PHE A 69 3.54 -6.78 3.97
C PHE A 69 2.17 -7.10 4.57
N GLN A 70 1.11 -6.38 4.17
CA GLN A 70 -0.26 -6.66 4.60
C GLN A 70 -0.70 -8.07 4.19
N ALA A 71 -0.46 -8.49 2.95
CA ALA A 71 -0.82 -9.84 2.52
C ALA A 71 -0.12 -10.94 3.35
N LYS A 72 1.11 -10.67 3.84
CA LYS A 72 1.91 -11.64 4.59
C LYS A 72 1.61 -11.66 6.10
N TYR A 73 1.28 -10.52 6.69
CA TYR A 73 1.13 -10.36 8.14
C TYR A 73 -0.27 -9.97 8.60
N VAL A 74 -1.08 -9.49 7.66
CA VAL A 74 -2.51 -9.20 7.80
C VAL A 74 -3.25 -10.19 6.91
N GLU A 75 -2.97 -11.50 7.06
CA GLU A 75 -4.02 -12.45 6.76
C GLU A 75 -5.27 -12.00 7.54
N PRO A 76 -6.47 -12.00 6.95
CA PRO A 76 -7.68 -11.97 7.75
C PRO A 76 -7.51 -13.16 8.70
N ASN A 77 -7.30 -12.90 9.99
CA ASN A 77 -6.75 -13.86 10.93
C ASN A 77 -7.75 -14.99 11.15
N ARG A 78 -7.85 -15.87 10.16
CA ARG A 78 -8.94 -16.82 9.95
C ARG A 78 -8.88 -17.87 11.04
N GLU A 79 -7.67 -18.16 11.51
CA GLU A 79 -7.42 -18.94 12.71
C GLU A 79 -7.93 -18.23 13.96
N LEU A 80 -7.63 -16.95 14.16
CA LEU A 80 -8.13 -16.21 15.32
C LEU A 80 -9.65 -16.01 15.28
N THR A 81 -10.25 -15.87 14.09
CA THR A 81 -11.72 -15.90 13.90
C THR A 81 -12.29 -17.26 14.27
N LYS A 82 -11.70 -18.36 13.80
CA LYS A 82 -12.13 -19.72 14.17
C LYS A 82 -11.96 -19.99 15.67
N VAL A 83 -10.87 -19.53 16.27
CA VAL A 83 -10.60 -19.63 17.71
C VAL A 83 -11.63 -18.84 18.49
N LYS A 84 -11.96 -17.61 18.06
CA LYS A 84 -13.01 -16.81 18.68
C LYS A 84 -14.38 -17.49 18.59
N GLU A 85 -14.76 -17.99 17.42
CA GLU A 85 -16.01 -18.74 17.26
C GLU A 85 -16.06 -20.01 18.11
N ALA A 86 -14.94 -20.74 18.23
CA ALA A 86 -14.85 -21.92 19.08
C ALA A 86 -14.96 -21.56 20.58
N LEU A 87 -14.36 -20.43 20.99
CA LEU A 87 -14.45 -19.93 22.35
C LEU A 87 -15.88 -19.49 22.70
N ASP A 88 -16.55 -18.78 21.80
CA ASP A 88 -17.94 -18.35 21.98
C ASP A 88 -18.87 -19.58 22.13
N ARG A 89 -18.69 -20.61 21.30
CA ARG A 89 -19.43 -21.89 21.42
C ARG A 89 -19.17 -22.59 22.74
N LEU A 90 -17.91 -22.64 23.18
CA LEU A 90 -17.55 -23.27 24.46
C LEU A 90 -18.18 -22.51 25.63
N SER A 91 -18.21 -21.18 25.60
CA SER A 91 -18.85 -20.36 26.64
C SER A 91 -20.34 -20.69 26.77
N THR A 92 -21.07 -20.71 25.65
CA THR A 92 -22.49 -21.10 25.64
C THR A 92 -22.71 -22.51 26.17
N GLN A 93 -21.82 -23.45 25.82
CA GLN A 93 -21.93 -24.83 26.29
C GLN A 93 -21.67 -24.96 27.80
N VAL A 94 -20.69 -24.24 28.35
CA VAL A 94 -20.41 -24.21 29.79
C VAL A 94 -21.59 -23.61 30.55
N GLU A 95 -22.17 -22.52 30.06
CA GLU A 95 -23.36 -21.92 30.65
C GLU A 95 -24.53 -22.89 30.66
N SER A 96 -24.83 -23.53 29.52
CA SER A 96 -25.93 -24.49 29.40
C SER A 96 -25.73 -25.70 30.33
N ASN A 97 -24.52 -26.25 30.40
CA ASN A 97 -24.21 -27.38 31.28
C ASN A 97 -24.35 -26.99 32.76
N THR A 98 -23.97 -25.77 33.12
CA THR A 98 -24.12 -25.25 34.48
C THR A 98 -25.59 -25.14 34.87
N HIS A 99 -26.42 -24.63 33.96
CA HIS A 99 -27.88 -24.55 34.18
C HIS A 99 -28.51 -25.94 34.30
N GLN A 100 -28.12 -26.88 33.44
CA GLN A 100 -28.61 -28.26 33.50
C GLN A 100 -28.24 -28.93 34.83
N LYS A 101 -26.97 -28.82 35.26
CA LYS A 101 -26.53 -29.40 36.53
C LYS A 101 -27.30 -28.83 37.73
N HIS A 102 -27.56 -27.53 37.74
CA HIS A 102 -28.35 -26.91 38.80
C HIS A 102 -29.81 -27.40 38.82
N LEU A 103 -30.40 -27.66 37.65
CA LEU A 103 -31.75 -28.24 37.56
C LEU A 103 -31.77 -29.69 38.07
N GLU A 104 -30.79 -30.51 37.69
CA GLU A 104 -30.63 -31.89 38.18
C GLU A 104 -30.47 -31.94 39.71
N GLU A 105 -29.59 -31.12 40.27
CA GLU A 105 -29.39 -31.03 41.72
C GLU A 105 -30.68 -30.60 42.47
N ASN A 106 -31.50 -29.74 41.87
CA ASN A 106 -32.76 -29.32 42.45
C ASN A 106 -33.84 -30.39 42.37
N MET A 107 -33.92 -31.14 41.27
CA MET A 107 -34.85 -32.27 41.16
C MET A 107 -34.50 -33.36 42.17
N GLU A 108 -33.22 -33.70 42.31
CA GLU A 108 -32.77 -34.71 43.27
C GLU A 108 -33.09 -34.30 44.73
N LYS A 109 -32.94 -33.00 45.05
CA LYS A 109 -33.35 -32.45 46.35
C LYS A 109 -34.87 -32.54 46.57
N MET A 110 -35.68 -32.33 45.55
CA MET A 110 -37.14 -32.48 45.65
C MET A 110 -37.55 -33.94 45.82
N GLU A 111 -36.94 -34.86 45.10
CA GLU A 111 -37.21 -36.31 45.23
C GLU A 111 -36.90 -36.83 46.62
N ARG A 112 -35.81 -36.39 47.25
CA ARG A 112 -35.48 -36.75 48.64
C ARG A 112 -36.42 -36.15 49.69
N GLN A 113 -37.26 -35.20 49.32
CA GLN A 113 -38.23 -34.54 50.20
C GLN A 113 -39.67 -35.03 49.98
N LEU A 114 -39.90 -35.89 48.99
CA LEU A 114 -41.19 -36.54 48.81
C LEU A 114 -41.33 -37.66 49.88
N PRO A 115 -42.46 -37.69 50.63
CA PRO A 115 -42.69 -38.63 51.73
C PRO A 115 -42.87 -40.08 51.28
#